data_AF-A0AAW7II65-F1
#
_entry.id   AF-A0AAW7II65-F1
#
_cell.length_a   1.000
_cell.length_b   1.000
_cell.length_c   1.000
_cell.angle_alpha   90.00
_cell.angle_beta   90.00
_cell.angle_gamma   90.00
#
_symmetry.space_group_name_H-M   'P 1'
#
loop_
_entity.id
_entity.type
_entity.pdbx_description
1 polymer ?
#
loop_
_entity_poly.entity_id
_entity_poly.type
_entity_poly.pdbx_seq_one_letter_code
_entity_poly.pdbx_strand_id
1 'polypeptide(L)'
;MNRNFRNTIFYLLIFLVIIGIVIIFNNNNESTEKMTQDEFYNHLKSGDITSLTMQPESSEFKIIWKLKGDDENKNFVTHVPFSEYSQSRINDAVTKLGKGIITVEPPEKTSGWVTFFTSIIPFVIIFILFFFIFLFVAVRKKWKG
;
A
#
# COMPACT_ATOMS: atom_id res chain seq x y z
N MET A 1 14.98 -36.92 -14.88
CA MET A 1 13.87 -36.18 -14.23
C MET A 1 12.73 -37.17 -14.00
N ASN A 2 12.55 -37.65 -12.76
CA ASN A 2 11.48 -38.61 -12.43
C ASN A 2 10.11 -37.99 -12.74
N ARG A 3 9.14 -38.81 -13.19
CA ARG A 3 7.78 -38.37 -13.55
C ARG A 3 7.14 -37.51 -12.46
N ASN A 4 7.51 -37.77 -11.21
CA ASN A 4 7.04 -37.08 -10.01
C ASN A 4 7.64 -35.66 -9.88
N PHE A 5 8.90 -35.45 -10.28
CA PHE A 5 9.59 -34.15 -10.16
C PHE A 5 8.91 -33.04 -10.97
N ARG A 6 8.34 -33.40 -12.13
CA ARG A 6 7.65 -32.46 -13.02
C ARG A 6 6.31 -31.95 -12.46
N ASN A 7 5.62 -32.76 -11.66
CA ASN A 7 4.36 -32.34 -11.03
C ASN A 7 4.67 -31.55 -9.74
N THR A 8 5.64 -32.01 -8.95
CA THR A 8 6.05 -31.32 -7.71
C THR A 8 6.51 -29.88 -7.97
N ILE A 9 7.31 -29.65 -9.01
CA ILE A 9 7.80 -28.29 -9.33
C ILE A 9 6.68 -27.34 -9.72
N PHE A 10 5.63 -27.84 -10.38
CA PHE A 10 4.47 -27.04 -10.80
C PHE A 10 3.64 -26.60 -9.59
N TYR A 11 3.36 -27.51 -8.65
CA TYR A 11 2.64 -27.18 -7.41
C TYR A 11 3.45 -26.26 -6.50
N LEU A 12 4.77 -26.43 -6.42
CA LEU A 12 5.64 -25.56 -5.64
C LEU A 12 5.64 -24.12 -6.19
N LEU A 13 5.61 -23.97 -7.51
CA LEU A 13 5.54 -22.65 -8.16
C LEU A 13 4.20 -21.94 -7.87
N ILE A 14 3.08 -22.66 -7.98
CA ILE A 14 1.75 -22.11 -7.63
C ILE A 14 1.74 -21.67 -6.16
N PHE A 15 2.30 -22.49 -5.27
CA PHE A 15 2.39 -22.17 -3.84
C PHE A 15 3.19 -20.89 -3.59
N LEU A 16 4.31 -20.69 -4.29
CA LEU A 16 5.11 -19.47 -4.20
C LEU A 16 4.34 -18.22 -4.66
N VAL A 17 3.55 -18.34 -5.73
CA VAL A 17 2.68 -17.26 -6.22
C VAL A 17 1.62 -16.89 -5.19
N ILE A 18 0.99 -17.88 -4.55
CA ILE A 18 -0.01 -17.64 -3.50
C ILE A 18 0.62 -16.89 -2.31
N ILE A 19 1.82 -17.29 -1.88
CA ILE A 19 2.55 -16.58 -0.81
C ILE A 19 2.86 -15.14 -1.23
N GLY A 20 3.32 -14.92 -2.47
CA GLY A 20 3.57 -13.59 -2.99
C GLY A 20 2.33 -12.69 -2.94
N ILE A 21 1.17 -13.22 -3.33
CA ILE A 21 -0.11 -12.52 -3.24
C ILE A 21 -0.43 -12.20 -1.77
N VAL A 22 -0.37 -13.17 -0.86
CA VAL A 22 -0.70 -12.96 0.56
C VAL A 22 0.21 -11.90 1.18
N ILE A 23 1.52 -11.91 0.88
CA ILE A 23 2.46 -10.90 1.39
C ILE A 23 2.09 -9.50 0.90
N ILE A 24 1.75 -9.34 -0.38
CA ILE A 24 1.32 -8.05 -0.94
C ILE A 24 0.04 -7.55 -0.27
N PHE A 25 -0.94 -8.44 -0.04
CA PHE A 25 -2.18 -8.08 0.64
C PHE A 25 -1.99 -7.75 2.12
N ASN A 26 -1.03 -8.39 2.80
CA ASN A 26 -0.82 -8.20 4.23
C ASN A 26 0.10 -7.02 4.57
N ASN A 27 0.93 -6.57 3.63
CA ASN A 27 1.87 -5.45 3.84
C ASN A 27 1.23 -4.06 3.67
N ASN A 28 -0.06 -3.99 3.30
CA ASN A 28 -0.82 -2.74 3.24
C ASN A 28 -1.51 -2.40 4.59
N ASN A 29 -1.23 -3.16 5.64
CA ASN A 29 -1.87 -3.05 6.95
C ASN A 29 -1.07 -2.18 7.93
N GLU A 30 -0.53 -1.03 7.51
CA GLU A 30 -0.32 0.01 8.53
C GLU A 30 -1.68 0.27 9.17
N SER A 31 -1.79 0.10 10.50
CA SER A 31 -3.04 0.27 11.26
C SER A 31 -3.47 1.73 11.18
N THR A 32 -4.09 2.05 10.06
CA THR A 32 -4.50 3.39 9.67
C THR A 32 -6.00 3.42 9.80
N GLU A 33 -6.47 3.93 10.92
CA GLU A 33 -7.90 4.01 11.21
C GLU A 33 -8.47 5.25 10.52
N LYS A 34 -9.50 5.06 9.68
CA LYS A 34 -10.17 6.17 9.01
C LYS A 34 -11.06 6.89 10.01
N MET A 35 -10.90 8.19 10.11
CA MET A 35 -11.68 9.03 11.03
C MET A 35 -12.35 10.18 10.28
N THR A 36 -13.55 10.56 10.73
CA THR A 36 -14.33 11.59 10.05
C THR A 36 -13.68 12.97 10.18
N GLN A 37 -14.07 13.89 9.30
CA GLN A 37 -13.59 15.27 9.32
C GLN A 37 -13.96 15.98 10.64
N ASP A 38 -15.15 15.72 11.18
CA ASP A 38 -15.60 16.36 12.41
C ASP A 38 -14.81 15.88 13.63
N GLU A 39 -14.55 14.59 13.73
CA GLU A 39 -13.73 13.99 14.79
C GLU A 39 -12.30 14.53 14.76
N PHE A 40 -11.68 14.57 13.58
CA PHE A 40 -10.36 15.19 13.40
C PHE A 40 -10.35 16.63 13.89
N TYR A 41 -11.34 17.44 13.50
CA TYR A 41 -11.42 18.83 13.94
C TYR A 41 -11.69 19.00 15.44
N ASN A 42 -12.39 18.05 16.07
CA ASN A 42 -12.60 18.04 17.51
C ASN A 42 -11.29 17.76 18.24
N HIS A 43 -10.53 16.74 17.83
CA HIS A 43 -9.21 16.43 18.40
C HIS A 43 -8.16 17.50 18.13
N LEU A 44 -8.24 18.14 16.96
CA LEU A 44 -7.39 19.28 16.62
C LEU A 44 -7.71 20.51 17.49
N LYS A 45 -8.97 20.69 17.92
CA LYS A 45 -9.36 21.79 18.83
C LYS A 45 -9.00 21.50 20.30
N SER A 46 -9.16 20.25 20.75
CA SER A 46 -8.79 19.84 22.12
C SER A 46 -7.28 19.81 22.35
N GLY A 47 -6.50 19.69 21.27
CA GLY A 47 -5.05 19.63 21.34
C GLY A 47 -4.51 18.25 21.69
N ASP A 48 -5.28 17.22 21.34
CA ASP A 48 -4.90 15.82 21.53
C ASP A 48 -3.96 15.32 20.43
N ILE A 49 -3.72 16.11 19.38
CA ILE A 49 -2.90 15.73 18.24
C ILE A 49 -1.41 16.01 18.51
N THR A 50 -0.55 15.01 18.31
CA THR A 50 0.92 15.12 18.48
C THR A 50 1.66 15.42 17.18
N SER A 51 1.17 14.88 16.07
CA SER A 51 1.73 15.08 14.74
C SER A 51 0.63 15.09 13.70
N LEU A 52 0.79 15.94 12.68
CA LEU A 52 -0.11 16.07 11.55
C LEU A 52 0.73 16.14 10.27
N THR A 53 0.52 15.21 9.36
CA THR A 53 1.11 15.19 8.02
C THR A 53 0.01 15.42 7.00
N MET A 54 0.18 16.42 6.14
CA MET A 54 -0.75 16.74 5.07
C MET A 54 -0.16 16.36 3.72
N GLN A 55 -0.90 15.56 2.97
CA GLN A 55 -0.53 15.12 1.62
C GLN A 55 -1.65 15.50 0.64
N PRO A 56 -1.33 16.16 -0.49
CA PRO A 56 -2.33 16.47 -1.50
C PRO A 56 -2.75 15.21 -2.27
N GLU A 57 -4.05 14.99 -2.40
CA GLU A 57 -4.66 14.03 -3.33
C GLU A 57 -5.54 14.82 -4.32
N SER A 58 -5.91 14.20 -5.44
CA SER A 58 -6.51 14.85 -6.62
C SER A 58 -7.51 15.98 -6.34
N SER A 59 -8.42 15.81 -5.37
CA SER A 59 -9.43 16.82 -4.99
C SER A 59 -9.56 17.06 -3.48
N GLU A 60 -8.66 16.48 -2.69
CA GLU A 60 -8.72 16.48 -1.23
C GLU A 60 -7.32 16.40 -0.63
N PHE A 61 -7.20 16.77 0.63
CA PHE A 61 -6.00 16.52 1.43
C PHE A 61 -6.21 15.25 2.23
N LYS A 62 -5.29 14.31 2.08
CA LYS A 62 -5.11 13.22 3.03
C LYS A 62 -4.33 13.78 4.22
N ILE A 63 -4.95 13.74 5.40
CA ILE A 63 -4.32 14.17 6.64
C ILE A 63 -4.06 12.92 7.48
N ILE A 64 -2.78 12.63 7.71
CA ILE A 64 -2.32 11.57 8.61
C ILE A 64 -1.99 12.22 9.94
N TRP A 65 -2.55 11.73 11.04
CA TRP A 65 -2.34 12.34 12.35
C TRP A 65 -2.31 11.31 13.48
N LYS A 66 -1.72 11.70 14.61
CA LYS A 66 -1.54 10.84 15.79
C LYS A 66 -2.11 11.50 17.05
N LEU A 67 -2.68 10.69 17.93
CA LEU A 67 -3.18 11.11 19.24
C LEU A 67 -2.10 11.04 20.31
N LYS A 68 -2.22 11.90 21.33
CA LYS A 68 -1.45 11.82 22.57
C LYS A 68 -1.86 10.57 23.35
N GLY A 69 -0.89 9.72 23.68
CA GLY A 69 -1.11 8.56 24.55
C GLY A 69 -1.60 7.29 23.85
N ASP A 70 -1.82 7.32 22.53
CA ASP A 70 -1.99 6.12 21.72
C ASP A 70 -0.64 5.47 21.39
N ASP A 71 -0.67 4.21 20.95
CA ASP A 71 0.50 3.49 20.46
C ASP A 71 1.26 4.30 19.40
N GLU A 72 2.59 4.33 19.48
CA GLU A 72 3.43 5.10 18.54
C GLU A 72 3.22 4.70 17.07
N ASN A 73 2.70 3.50 16.84
CA ASN A 73 2.40 2.93 15.52
C ASN A 73 0.95 3.16 15.06
N LYS A 74 0.08 3.77 15.87
CA LYS A 74 -1.31 4.03 15.50
C LYS A 74 -1.41 5.34 14.73
N ASN A 75 -1.85 5.26 13.47
CA ASN A 75 -2.08 6.41 12.61
C ASN A 75 -3.58 6.56 12.35
N PHE A 76 -4.06 7.80 12.32
CA PHE A 76 -5.40 8.14 11.88
C PHE A 76 -5.33 8.85 10.54
N VAL A 77 -6.29 8.57 9.66
CA VAL A 77 -6.41 9.26 8.37
C VAL A 77 -7.77 9.91 8.23
N THR A 78 -7.74 11.17 7.81
CA THR A 78 -8.92 11.96 7.52
C THR A 78 -8.75 12.63 6.16
N HIS A 79 -9.78 12.57 5.34
CA HIS A 79 -9.83 13.23 4.04
C HIS A 79 -10.56 14.56 4.19
N VAL A 80 -9.93 15.63 3.72
CA VAL A 80 -10.44 17.00 3.85
C VAL A 80 -10.53 17.64 2.47
N PRO A 81 -11.68 18.18 2.05
CA PRO A 81 -11.81 18.81 0.73
C PRO A 81 -10.80 19.94 0.54
N PHE A 82 -10.26 20.07 -0.68
CA PHE A 82 -9.38 21.17 -1.06
C PHE A 82 -10.18 22.47 -1.13
N SER A 83 -10.22 23.22 -0.03
CA SER A 83 -10.93 24.50 0.07
C SER A 83 -10.20 25.48 0.99
N GLU A 84 -10.39 26.78 0.75
CA GLU A 84 -9.88 27.83 1.65
C GLU A 84 -10.46 27.70 3.08
N TYR A 85 -11.70 27.24 3.18
CA TYR A 85 -12.33 26.95 4.47
C TYR A 85 -11.58 25.87 5.25
N SER A 86 -11.24 24.76 4.60
CA SER A 86 -10.46 23.68 5.22
C SER A 86 -9.08 24.15 5.68
N GLN A 87 -8.37 24.91 4.84
CA GLN A 87 -7.02 25.39 5.13
C GLN A 87 -7.02 26.39 6.29
N SER A 88 -7.95 27.34 6.31
CA SER A 88 -8.07 28.30 7.42
C SER A 88 -8.35 27.60 8.75
N ARG A 89 -9.24 26.61 8.75
CA ARG A 89 -9.56 25.82 9.95
C ARG A 89 -8.38 25.04 10.51
N ILE A 90 -7.51 24.50 9.64
CA ILE A 90 -6.29 23.78 10.06
C ILE A 90 -5.25 24.77 10.58
N ASN A 91 -5.00 25.86 9.85
CA ASN A 91 -4.03 26.89 10.22
C ASN A 91 -4.37 27.56 11.57
N ASP A 92 -5.64 27.90 11.78
CA ASP A 92 -6.11 28.51 13.03
C ASP A 92 -5.91 27.59 14.24
N ALA A 93 -6.17 26.29 14.06
CA ALA A 93 -6.04 25.34 15.15
C ALA A 93 -4.56 25.07 15.46
N VAL A 94 -3.71 24.93 14.45
CA VAL A 94 -2.27 24.69 14.68
C VAL A 94 -1.54 25.91 15.23
N THR A 95 -1.97 27.12 14.84
CA THR A 95 -1.44 28.36 15.46
C THR A 95 -1.67 28.37 16.98
N LYS A 96 -2.75 27.75 17.46
CA LYS A 96 -3.07 27.64 18.89
C LYS A 96 -2.32 26.51 19.60
N LEU A 97 -1.98 25.43 18.90
CA LEU A 97 -1.33 24.25 19.48
C LEU A 97 0.20 24.34 19.54
N GLY A 98 0.80 25.20 18.73
CA GLY A 98 2.25 25.43 18.69
C GLY A 98 2.89 25.11 17.34
N LYS A 99 3.97 25.82 17.02
CA LYS A 99 4.70 25.65 15.75
C LYS A 99 5.48 24.33 15.76
N GLY A 100 5.27 23.49 14.75
CA GLY A 100 6.04 22.25 14.55
C GLY A 100 5.22 20.96 14.45
N ILE A 101 3.89 21.04 14.58
CA ILE A 101 3.00 19.86 14.54
C ILE A 101 2.62 19.47 13.10
N ILE A 102 2.62 20.44 12.16
CA ILE A 102 2.30 20.21 10.75
C ILE A 102 3.57 19.92 9.96
N THR A 103 3.55 18.82 9.23
CA THR A 103 4.46 18.51 8.13
C THR A 103 3.65 18.46 6.84
N VAL A 104 4.12 19.11 5.78
CA VAL A 104 3.52 19.01 4.45
C VAL A 104 4.41 18.11 3.62
N GLU A 105 3.86 17.01 3.15
CA GLU A 105 4.56 16.03 2.33
C GLU A 105 4.01 16.02 0.90
N PRO A 106 4.86 15.66 -0.09
CA PRO A 106 4.37 15.40 -1.43
C PRO A 106 3.35 14.25 -1.44
N PRO A 107 2.53 14.14 -2.50
CA PRO A 107 1.60 13.02 -2.64
C PRO A 107 2.34 11.69 -2.54
N GLU A 108 1.72 10.69 -1.91
CA GLU A 108 2.24 9.33 -1.89
C GLU A 108 2.46 8.85 -3.32
N LYS A 109 3.71 8.51 -3.64
CA LYS A 109 4.06 7.90 -4.92
C LYS A 109 4.28 6.43 -4.67
N THR A 110 3.58 5.59 -5.41
CA THR A 110 3.91 4.17 -5.49
C THR A 110 5.38 4.05 -5.89
N SER A 111 6.16 3.31 -5.09
CA SER A 111 7.57 3.10 -5.37
C SER A 111 7.75 2.57 -6.79
N GLY A 112 8.61 3.22 -7.57
CA GLY A 112 8.87 2.82 -8.97
C GLY A 112 9.33 1.38 -9.09
N TRP A 113 10.01 0.86 -8.06
CA TRP A 113 10.38 -0.56 -7.97
C TRP A 113 9.16 -1.47 -7.79
N VAL A 114 8.20 -1.09 -6.94
CA VAL A 114 6.94 -1.85 -6.75
C VAL A 114 6.14 -1.86 -8.05
N THR A 115 6.01 -0.72 -8.72
CA THR A 115 5.34 -0.63 -10.03
C THR A 115 6.07 -1.49 -11.07
N PHE A 116 7.39 -1.41 -11.15
CA PHE A 116 8.21 -2.19 -12.08
C PHE A 116 8.02 -3.70 -11.85
N PHE A 117 8.18 -4.20 -10.62
CA PHE A 117 8.01 -5.62 -10.32
C PHE A 117 6.56 -6.07 -10.50
N THR A 118 5.56 -5.26 -10.15
CA THR A 118 4.15 -5.63 -10.37
C THR A 118 3.84 -5.71 -11.87
N SER A 119 4.40 -4.80 -12.67
CA SER A 119 4.21 -4.79 -14.13
C SER A 119 4.88 -5.96 -14.85
N ILE A 120 5.95 -6.54 -14.27
CA ILE A 120 6.67 -7.66 -14.87
C ILE A 120 5.99 -9.01 -14.63
N ILE A 121 5.16 -9.12 -13.57
CA ILE A 121 4.49 -10.36 -13.18
C ILE A 121 3.69 -11.00 -14.35
N PRO A 122 2.83 -10.28 -15.09
CA PRO A 122 2.10 -10.87 -16.23
C PRO A 122 3.03 -11.48 -17.29
N PHE A 123 4.14 -10.81 -17.60
CA PHE A 123 5.13 -11.30 -18.57
C PHE A 123 5.87 -12.54 -18.06
N VAL A 124 6.23 -12.56 -16.78
CA VAL A 124 6.86 -13.72 -16.14
C VAL A 124 5.92 -14.93 -16.16
N ILE A 125 4.64 -14.74 -15.86
CA ILE A 125 3.62 -15.82 -15.92
C ILE A 125 3.52 -16.37 -17.35
N ILE A 126 3.40 -15.50 -18.35
CA ILE A 126 3.33 -15.89 -19.76
C ILE A 126 4.60 -16.65 -20.19
N PHE A 127 5.78 -16.14 -19.82
CA PHE A 127 7.06 -16.79 -20.11
C PHE A 127 7.13 -18.19 -19.51
N ILE A 128 6.72 -18.34 -18.24
CA ILE A 128 6.66 -19.64 -17.56
C ILE A 128 5.67 -20.58 -18.28
N LEU A 129 4.48 -20.12 -18.67
CA LEU A 129 3.50 -20.93 -19.40
C LEU A 129 4.05 -21.43 -20.74
N PHE A 130 4.67 -20.55 -21.54
CA PHE A 130 5.29 -20.94 -22.80
C PHE A 130 6.43 -21.92 -22.60
N PHE A 131 7.28 -21.69 -21.59
CA PHE A 131 8.36 -22.60 -21.25
C PHE A 131 7.83 -24.00 -20.89
N PHE A 132 6.77 -24.09 -20.09
CA PHE A 132 6.14 -25.36 -19.74
C PHE A 132 5.48 -26.05 -20.95
N ILE A 133 4.78 -25.30 -21.82
CA ILE A 133 4.19 -25.86 -23.05
C ILE A 133 5.30 -26.40 -23.95
N PHE A 134 6.36 -25.61 -24.18
CA PHE A 134 7.48 -26.01 -25.01
C PHE A 134 8.19 -27.25 -24.45
N LEU A 135 8.49 -27.26 -23.14
CA LEU A 135 9.07 -28.40 -22.45
C LEU A 135 8.18 -29.64 -22.59
N PHE A 136 6.87 -29.49 -22.42
CA PHE A 136 5.91 -30.58 -22.54
C PHE A 136 5.82 -31.14 -23.97
N VAL A 137 5.82 -30.26 -24.99
CA VAL A 137 5.86 -30.66 -26.40
C VAL A 137 7.17 -31.37 -26.73
N ALA A 138 8.31 -30.85 -26.27
CA ALA A 138 9.62 -31.47 -26.46
C ALA A 138 9.69 -32.86 -25.80
N VAL A 139 9.14 -33.01 -24.59
CA VAL A 139 9.05 -34.31 -23.90
C VAL A 139 8.15 -35.27 -24.65
N ARG A 140 6.99 -34.86 -25.17
CA ARG A 140 6.14 -35.75 -25.99
C ARG A 140 6.82 -36.20 -27.28
N LYS A 141 7.55 -35.30 -27.96
CA LYS A 141 8.26 -35.63 -29.20
C LYS A 141 9.34 -36.70 -28.98
N LYS A 142 9.99 -36.68 -27.80
CA LYS A 142 11.01 -37.67 -27.41
C LYS A 142 10.45 -39.08 -27.11
N TRP A 143 9.14 -39.24 -26.92
CA TRP A 143 8.49 -40.53 -26.61
C TRP A 143 7.70 -41.13 -27.81
N LYS A 144 7.77 -40.48 -28.99
CA LYS A 144 7.11 -40.93 -30.23
C LYS A 144 8.08 -41.41 -31.31
N GLY A 145 9.38 -41.44 -31.03
CA GLY A 145 10.40 -42.11 -31.84
C GLY A 145 11.12 -43.13 -30.98
#